data_AF-A0A0R3ULM6-F1
#
_entry.id   AF-A0A0R3ULM6-F1
#
_cell.length_a   1.000
_cell.length_b   1.000
_cell.length_c   1.000
_cell.angle_alpha   90.00
_cell.angle_beta   90.00
_cell.angle_gamma   90.00
#
_symmetry.space_group_name_H-M   'P 1'
#
loop_
_entity.id
_entity.type
_entity.pdbx_description
1 polymer ?
#
loop_
_entity_poly.entity_id
_entity_poly.type
_entity_poly.pdbx_seq_one_letter_code
_entity_poly.pdbx_strand_id
1 'polypeptide(L)'
;MKRQLNSPDFASTMSSTKFQPKRGTICAARYSQDNLWYRARVLRVAGKIVTIMFIDFGDEESVDTGVAGAPRLAALPKNLEGHEPVATPYRLAYVQLPPDSDDRKAALEYLTQRIGDVNIRVSPVPGPATPCGKDDNRPVHSAVVYVCSKQPNEPSGSADSASDVIDVGEELLSNGLVYMERARMPSDICVRYSEAQQSAMRGRRNIWRYGDFRDDDAA
;
A
#
# COMPACT_ATOMS: atom_id res chain seq x y z
N MET A 1 -29.95 -13.67 12.71
CA MET A 1 -29.82 -13.38 11.27
C MET A 1 -28.51 -12.63 11.07
N LYS A 2 -27.45 -13.29 10.58
CA LYS A 2 -26.12 -12.70 10.37
C LYS A 2 -26.22 -11.76 9.16
N ARG A 3 -26.33 -10.45 9.40
CA ARG A 3 -26.39 -9.45 8.31
C ARG A 3 -24.98 -9.25 7.78
N GLN A 4 -24.78 -9.48 6.48
CA GLN A 4 -23.49 -9.33 5.85
C GLN A 4 -23.32 -7.89 5.41
N LEU A 5 -22.17 -7.31 5.75
CA LEU A 5 -21.79 -5.96 5.36
C LEU A 5 -21.73 -5.84 3.82
N ASN A 6 -21.32 -6.90 3.13
CA ASN A 6 -21.13 -6.94 1.68
C ASN A 6 -22.47 -7.03 0.89
N SER A 7 -23.44 -6.17 1.20
CA SER A 7 -24.76 -6.09 0.56
C SER A 7 -25.13 -4.62 0.30
N PRO A 8 -25.72 -4.28 -0.85
CA PRO A 8 -26.06 -2.89 -1.19
C PRO A 8 -27.11 -2.28 -0.23
N ASP A 9 -27.97 -3.11 0.36
CA ASP A 9 -29.09 -2.71 1.21
C ASP A 9 -28.72 -2.56 2.71
N PHE A 10 -27.43 -2.56 3.03
CA PHE A 10 -26.97 -2.47 4.41
C PHE A 10 -27.51 -1.23 5.14
N ALA A 11 -27.47 -0.05 4.51
CA ALA A 11 -27.87 1.20 5.16
C ALA A 11 -29.38 1.47 5.18
N SER A 12 -30.18 0.89 4.28
CA SER A 12 -31.65 1.03 4.32
C SER A 12 -32.26 0.36 5.55
N THR A 13 -31.53 -0.56 6.17
CA THR A 13 -31.97 -1.32 7.36
C THR A 13 -31.54 -0.67 8.68
N MET A 14 -30.67 0.34 8.65
CA MET A 14 -30.23 1.09 9.83
C MET A 14 -31.21 2.25 10.08
N SER A 15 -31.95 2.20 11.18
CA SER A 15 -32.77 3.34 11.64
C SER A 15 -31.91 4.60 11.65
N SER A 16 -32.47 5.71 11.14
CA SER A 16 -31.87 7.01 10.84
C SER A 16 -31.17 7.71 12.03
N THR A 17 -30.18 7.07 12.66
CA THR A 17 -29.17 7.78 13.43
C THR A 17 -28.22 8.38 12.42
N LYS A 18 -28.25 9.71 12.26
CA LYS A 18 -27.27 10.46 11.47
C LYS A 18 -25.87 10.10 11.99
N PHE A 19 -25.20 9.17 11.32
CA PHE A 19 -23.82 8.81 11.65
C PHE A 19 -22.98 10.07 11.54
N GLN A 20 -22.27 10.42 12.61
CA GLN A 20 -21.37 11.56 12.63
C GLN A 20 -19.94 11.06 12.46
N PRO A 21 -19.32 11.30 11.30
CA PRO A 21 -17.95 10.86 11.07
C PRO A 21 -17.01 11.64 11.98
N LYS A 22 -16.13 10.91 12.66
CA LYS A 22 -15.04 11.45 13.48
C LYS A 22 -13.78 10.69 13.14
N ARG A 23 -12.64 11.40 13.04
CA ARG A 23 -11.33 10.78 12.81
C ARG A 23 -11.09 9.64 13.81
N GLY A 24 -10.64 8.51 13.29
CA GLY A 24 -10.38 7.26 14.03
C GLY A 24 -11.60 6.34 14.19
N THR A 25 -12.82 6.82 13.95
CA THR A 25 -14.03 5.99 14.05
C THR A 25 -14.05 4.91 12.99
N ILE A 26 -14.32 3.67 13.41
CA ILE A 26 -14.64 2.57 12.50
C ILE A 26 -16.11 2.67 12.10
N CYS A 27 -16.39 2.57 10.80
CA CYS A 27 -17.71 2.72 10.23
C CYS A 27 -17.96 1.70 9.11
N ALA A 28 -19.20 1.65 8.65
CA ALA A 28 -19.54 1.04 7.38
C ALA A 28 -19.46 2.11 6.29
N ALA A 29 -18.82 1.80 5.17
CA ALA A 29 -18.74 2.68 4.02
C ALA A 29 -19.14 1.94 2.74
N ARG A 30 -19.89 2.62 1.87
CA ARG A 30 -20.31 2.09 0.57
C ARG A 30 -19.23 2.39 -0.47
N TYR A 31 -18.59 1.36 -1.00
CA TYR A 31 -17.55 1.50 -1.99
C TYR A 31 -18.11 2.00 -3.32
N SER A 32 -17.40 2.92 -3.96
CA SER A 32 -17.86 3.59 -5.18
C SER A 32 -17.93 2.69 -6.40
N GLN A 33 -17.07 1.66 -6.49
CA GLN A 33 -16.95 0.83 -7.68
C GLN A 33 -18.04 -0.25 -7.78
N ASP A 34 -18.42 -0.87 -6.66
CA ASP A 34 -19.37 -2.00 -6.64
C ASP A 34 -20.67 -1.72 -5.87
N ASN A 35 -20.77 -0.56 -5.20
CA ASN A 35 -21.89 -0.18 -4.34
C ASN A 35 -22.16 -1.11 -3.14
N LEU A 36 -21.21 -1.96 -2.77
CA LEU A 36 -21.29 -2.80 -1.57
C LEU A 36 -20.74 -2.07 -0.35
N TRP A 37 -21.12 -2.52 0.84
CA TRP A 37 -20.64 -1.93 2.08
C TRP A 37 -19.49 -2.74 2.68
N TYR A 38 -18.54 -2.02 3.24
CA TYR A 38 -17.32 -2.58 3.81
C TYR A 38 -16.95 -1.86 5.10
N ARG A 39 -16.05 -2.47 5.88
CA ARG A 39 -15.52 -1.81 7.09
C ARG A 39 -14.51 -0.78 6.67
N ALA A 40 -14.66 0.42 7.20
CA ALA A 40 -13.75 1.51 6.94
C ALA A 40 -13.39 2.23 8.23
N ARG A 41 -12.27 2.96 8.19
CA ARG A 41 -11.85 3.88 9.24
C ARG A 41 -11.87 5.29 8.69
N VAL A 42 -12.43 6.23 9.43
CA VAL A 42 -12.36 7.66 9.10
C VAL A 42 -10.94 8.16 9.35
N LEU A 43 -10.23 8.55 8.31
CA LEU A 43 -8.90 9.13 8.39
C LEU A 43 -8.96 10.65 8.65
N ARG A 44 -9.86 11.33 7.93
CA ARG A 44 -9.99 12.80 7.99
C ARG A 44 -11.42 13.24 7.73
N VAL A 45 -11.82 14.32 8.39
CA VAL A 45 -13.09 15.04 8.16
C VAL A 45 -12.75 16.48 7.83
N ALA A 46 -13.03 16.90 6.60
CA ALA A 46 -12.80 18.26 6.08
C ALA A 46 -14.13 18.83 5.58
N GLY A 47 -14.89 19.44 6.49
CA GLY A 47 -16.25 19.91 6.19
C GLY A 47 -17.16 18.74 5.83
N LYS A 48 -17.59 18.69 4.57
CA LYS A 48 -18.45 17.61 4.02
C LYS A 48 -17.65 16.49 3.33
N ILE A 49 -16.34 16.65 3.16
CA ILE A 49 -15.49 15.62 2.57
C ILE A 49 -14.87 14.79 3.69
N VAL A 50 -15.12 13.48 3.66
CA VAL A 50 -14.62 12.52 4.63
C VAL A 50 -13.70 11.53 3.92
N THR A 51 -12.42 11.54 4.28
CA THR A 51 -11.46 10.55 3.79
C THR A 51 -11.51 9.32 4.68
N ILE A 52 -11.72 8.16 4.07
CA ILE A 52 -11.82 6.87 4.72
C ILE A 52 -10.78 5.89 4.15
N MET A 53 -10.43 4.87 4.92
CA MET A 53 -9.65 3.71 4.48
C MET A 53 -10.45 2.44 4.71
N PHE A 54 -10.57 1.58 3.70
CA PHE A 54 -11.16 0.26 3.80
C PHE A 54 -10.19 -0.68 4.53
N ILE A 55 -10.44 -0.92 5.82
CA ILE A 55 -9.45 -1.55 6.73
C ILE A 55 -9.18 -3.03 6.42
N ASP A 56 -9.98 -3.63 5.55
CA ASP A 56 -9.84 -5.03 5.15
C ASP A 56 -9.14 -5.20 3.79
N PHE A 57 -8.93 -4.11 3.06
CA PHE A 57 -8.37 -4.11 1.70
C PHE A 57 -7.16 -3.18 1.55
N GLY A 58 -7.22 -2.00 2.17
CA GLY A 58 -6.15 -0.99 2.14
C GLY A 58 -6.47 0.25 1.30
N ASP A 59 -7.53 0.23 0.51
CA ASP A 59 -7.92 1.36 -0.34
C ASP A 59 -8.41 2.56 0.46
N GLU A 60 -8.11 3.76 -0.04
CA GLU A 60 -8.62 5.02 0.50
C GLU A 60 -9.65 5.64 -0.46
N GLU A 61 -10.70 6.24 0.09
CA GLU A 61 -11.68 6.98 -0.69
C GLU A 61 -12.09 8.28 0.03
N SER A 62 -12.35 9.34 -0.73
CA SER A 62 -12.97 10.56 -0.21
C SER A 62 -14.46 10.59 -0.53
N VAL A 63 -15.28 10.63 0.51
CA VAL A 63 -16.74 10.62 0.44
C VAL A 63 -17.29 12.01 0.72
N ASP A 64 -18.08 12.56 -0.22
CA ASP A 64 -18.84 13.80 0.00
C ASP A 64 -20.18 13.51 0.69
N THR A 65 -20.31 13.91 1.96
CA THR A 65 -21.52 13.78 2.76
C THR A 65 -22.53 14.90 2.52
N GLY A 66 -22.20 15.87 1.66
CA GLY A 66 -23.03 17.00 1.29
C GLY A 66 -23.98 16.75 0.12
N VAL A 67 -23.70 15.72 -0.68
CA VAL A 67 -24.50 15.35 -1.84
C VAL A 67 -25.80 14.69 -1.37
N ALA A 68 -26.93 15.19 -1.86
CA ALA A 68 -28.22 14.56 -1.64
C ALA A 68 -28.27 13.20 -2.35
N GLY A 69 -28.57 12.13 -1.63
CA GLY A 69 -28.60 10.78 -2.19
C GLY A 69 -28.57 9.71 -1.10
N ALA A 70 -28.40 8.45 -1.51
CA ALA A 70 -28.28 7.33 -0.59
C ALA A 70 -27.02 7.48 0.29
N PRO A 71 -27.11 7.19 1.60
CA PRO A 71 -25.98 7.33 2.51
C PRO A 71 -24.79 6.51 2.01
N ARG A 72 -23.59 7.08 2.15
CA ARG A 72 -22.32 6.40 1.84
C ARG A 72 -21.51 6.01 3.07
N LEU A 73 -21.90 6.53 4.24
CA LEU A 73 -21.32 6.23 5.55
C LEU A 73 -22.45 5.87 6.52
N ALA A 74 -22.22 4.87 7.35
CA ALA A 74 -23.14 4.42 8.39
C ALA A 74 -22.37 3.89 9.60
N ALA A 75 -23.06 3.81 10.75
CA ALA A 75 -22.49 3.17 11.93
C ALA A 75 -22.22 1.68 11.65
N LEU A 76 -21.10 1.16 12.13
CA LEU A 76 -20.82 -0.27 12.03
C LEU A 76 -21.64 -1.03 13.09
N PRO A 77 -22.20 -2.22 12.80
CA PRO A 77 -22.84 -3.04 13.81
C PRO A 77 -21.81 -3.53 14.83
N LYS A 78 -22.13 -3.51 16.13
CA LYS A 78 -21.21 -3.90 17.21
C LYS A 78 -20.55 -5.28 17.02
N ASN A 79 -21.25 -6.22 16.39
CA ASN A 79 -20.71 -7.56 16.13
C ASN A 79 -19.61 -7.59 15.06
N LEU A 80 -19.38 -6.49 14.33
CA LEU A 80 -18.32 -6.36 13.31
C LEU A 80 -17.18 -5.43 13.77
N GLU A 81 -17.37 -4.66 14.85
CA GLU A 81 -16.36 -3.76 15.42
C GLU A 81 -15.20 -4.52 16.06
N GLY A 82 -15.46 -5.71 16.64
CA GLY A 82 -14.47 -6.48 17.38
C GLY A 82 -13.47 -7.28 16.53
N HIS A 83 -13.63 -7.32 15.21
CA HIS A 83 -12.67 -7.99 14.33
C HIS A 83 -11.51 -7.05 14.02
N GLU A 84 -10.28 -7.54 14.07
CA GLU A 84 -9.12 -6.76 13.66
C GLU A 84 -9.17 -6.43 12.15
N PRO A 85 -8.58 -5.31 11.71
CA PRO A 85 -8.32 -5.05 10.29
C PRO A 85 -7.62 -6.23 9.62
N VAL A 86 -8.10 -6.64 8.45
CA VAL A 86 -7.43 -7.69 7.68
C VAL A 86 -6.23 -7.16 6.90
N ALA A 87 -6.29 -5.89 6.45
CA ALA A 87 -5.17 -5.26 5.77
C ALA A 87 -4.15 -4.70 6.77
N THR A 88 -2.89 -5.09 6.60
CA THR A 88 -1.76 -4.56 7.37
C THR A 88 -0.86 -3.72 6.46
N PRO A 89 -0.74 -2.40 6.68
CA PRO A 89 0.12 -1.56 5.86
C PRO A 89 1.61 -1.82 6.19
N TYR A 90 2.44 -1.78 5.15
CA TYR A 90 3.90 -1.83 5.26
C TYR A 90 4.53 -0.76 4.35
N ARG A 91 5.71 -0.28 4.76
CA ARG A 91 6.60 0.51 3.90
C ARG A 91 7.58 -0.44 3.23
N LEU A 92 7.77 -0.33 1.92
CA LEU A 92 8.83 -1.08 1.24
C LEU A 92 10.21 -0.60 1.76
N ALA A 93 11.00 -1.52 2.31
CA ALA A 93 12.24 -1.21 2.99
C ALA A 93 13.38 -0.84 2.02
N TYR A 94 14.28 0.03 2.50
CA TYR A 94 15.57 0.35 1.90
C TYR A 94 15.54 1.00 0.50
N VAL A 95 14.36 1.42 0.04
CA VAL A 95 14.18 2.15 -1.23
C VAL A 95 13.43 3.45 -1.01
N GLN A 96 13.71 4.43 -1.86
CA GLN A 96 13.10 5.74 -1.84
C GLN A 96 12.59 6.12 -3.23
N LEU A 97 11.33 6.57 -3.27
CA LEU A 97 10.73 7.09 -4.51
C LEU A 97 11.48 8.34 -5.00
N PRO A 98 11.60 8.53 -6.32
CA PRO A 98 12.17 9.74 -6.87
C PRO A 98 11.34 10.98 -6.52
N PRO A 99 11.97 12.16 -6.43
CA PRO A 99 11.28 13.41 -6.11
C PRO A 99 10.39 13.87 -7.27
N ASP A 100 10.82 13.62 -8.51
CA ASP A 100 10.07 13.93 -9.73
C ASP A 100 8.73 13.16 -9.76
N SER A 101 7.66 13.83 -10.19
CA SER A 101 6.32 13.27 -10.17
C SER A 101 6.10 12.18 -11.21
N ASP A 102 6.72 12.30 -12.38
CA ASP A 102 6.53 11.37 -13.48
C ASP A 102 7.32 10.10 -13.22
N ASP A 103 8.57 10.22 -12.78
CA ASP A 103 9.39 9.08 -12.37
C ASP A 103 8.77 8.37 -11.15
N ARG A 104 8.18 9.13 -10.21
CA ARG A 104 7.47 8.56 -9.06
C ARG A 104 6.24 7.77 -9.51
N LYS A 105 5.48 8.31 -10.44
CA LYS A 105 4.30 7.63 -11.01
C LYS A 105 4.73 6.34 -11.71
N ALA A 106 5.78 6.37 -12.53
CA ALA A 106 6.31 5.19 -13.21
C ALA A 106 6.74 4.09 -12.21
N ALA A 107 7.42 4.47 -11.13
CA ALA A 107 7.82 3.54 -10.07
C ALA A 107 6.62 2.89 -9.37
N LEU A 108 5.57 3.66 -9.06
CA LEU A 108 4.35 3.16 -8.42
C LEU A 108 3.51 2.29 -9.36
N GLU A 109 3.44 2.63 -10.65
CA GLU A 109 2.77 1.83 -11.67
C GLU A 109 3.46 0.48 -11.84
N TYR A 110 4.79 0.47 -11.95
CA TYR A 110 5.58 -0.76 -12.03
C TYR A 110 5.36 -1.63 -10.79
N LEU A 111 5.45 -1.04 -9.58
CA LEU A 111 5.20 -1.77 -8.34
C LEU A 111 3.80 -2.38 -8.33
N THR A 112 2.77 -1.61 -8.67
CA THR A 112 1.38 -2.08 -8.75
C THR A 112 1.24 -3.25 -9.72
N GLN A 113 1.82 -3.17 -10.91
CA GLN A 113 1.80 -4.27 -11.88
C GLN A 113 2.54 -5.51 -11.35
N ARG A 114 3.57 -5.31 -10.53
CA ARG A 114 4.41 -6.39 -10.03
C ARG A 114 3.80 -7.15 -8.85
N ILE A 115 3.14 -6.45 -7.93
CA ILE A 115 2.65 -7.02 -6.67
C ILE A 115 1.12 -7.00 -6.52
N GLY A 116 0.40 -6.33 -7.43
CA GLY A 116 -1.06 -6.28 -7.42
C GLY A 116 -1.67 -7.65 -7.69
N ASP A 117 -2.66 -8.03 -6.87
CA ASP A 117 -3.44 -9.27 -6.99
C ASP A 117 -2.61 -10.57 -7.08
N VAL A 118 -1.38 -10.56 -6.57
CA VAL A 118 -0.50 -11.73 -6.52
C VAL A 118 -0.13 -12.10 -5.09
N ASN A 119 0.17 -13.39 -4.88
CA ASN A 119 0.72 -13.87 -3.62
C ASN A 119 2.15 -13.33 -3.43
N ILE A 120 2.35 -12.55 -2.37
CA ILE A 120 3.65 -12.01 -1.99
C ILE A 120 4.10 -12.58 -0.65
N ARG A 121 5.43 -12.65 -0.45
CA ARG A 121 6.02 -12.90 0.86
C ARG A 121 6.53 -11.57 1.42
N VAL A 122 6.05 -11.22 2.60
CA VAL A 122 6.47 -10.00 3.32
C VAL A 122 7.42 -10.41 4.44
N SER A 123 8.61 -9.82 4.48
CA SER A 123 9.62 -10.02 5.54
C SER A 123 9.82 -8.71 6.31
N PRO A 124 9.18 -8.56 7.49
CA PRO A 124 9.31 -7.37 8.32
C PRO A 124 10.77 -7.07 8.69
N VAL A 125 11.12 -5.79 8.64
CA VAL A 125 12.45 -5.29 9.05
C VAL A 125 12.36 -4.76 10.47
N PRO A 126 13.26 -5.19 11.39
CA PRO A 126 13.33 -4.63 12.72
C PRO A 126 13.64 -3.13 12.68
N GLY A 127 12.90 -2.33 13.45
CA GLY A 127 13.12 -0.89 13.53
C GLY A 127 11.90 -0.15 14.04
N PRO A 128 12.06 1.14 14.38
CA PRO A 128 10.93 1.98 14.73
C PRO A 128 9.99 2.08 13.52
N ALA A 129 8.69 2.03 13.79
CA ALA A 129 7.70 2.30 12.78
C ALA A 129 7.76 3.78 12.37
N THR A 130 7.70 4.03 11.06
CA THR A 130 7.77 5.39 10.52
C THR A 130 6.36 5.89 10.26
N PRO A 131 5.98 7.10 10.69
CA PRO A 131 4.71 7.68 10.29
C PRO A 131 4.66 7.77 8.76
N CYS A 132 3.70 7.09 8.14
CA CYS A 132 3.45 7.19 6.71
C CYS A 132 1.99 7.56 6.45
N GLY A 133 1.75 8.14 5.28
CA GLY A 133 0.43 8.64 4.89
C GLY A 133 0.18 10.08 5.36
N LYS A 134 -0.67 10.79 4.61
CA LYS A 134 -0.96 12.21 4.87
C LYS A 134 -1.94 12.42 6.03
N ASP A 135 -2.81 11.44 6.30
CA ASP A 135 -3.98 11.66 7.15
C ASP A 135 -4.10 10.69 8.36
N ASP A 136 -3.64 9.44 8.28
CA ASP A 136 -3.67 8.51 9.44
C ASP A 136 -2.52 8.79 10.44
N ASN A 137 -1.35 9.22 9.93
CA ASN A 137 -0.08 9.37 10.67
C ASN A 137 0.27 8.14 11.53
N ARG A 138 -0.28 6.98 11.16
CA ARG A 138 -0.06 5.73 11.88
C ARG A 138 1.37 5.28 11.59
N PRO A 139 2.13 4.92 12.63
CA PRO A 139 3.44 4.34 12.43
C PRO A 139 3.30 3.03 11.66
N VAL A 140 4.04 2.90 10.56
CA VAL A 140 4.07 1.70 9.73
C VAL A 140 5.47 1.12 9.71
N HIS A 141 5.54 -0.20 9.89
CA HIS A 141 6.79 -0.95 9.85
C HIS A 141 7.27 -1.12 8.40
N SER A 142 8.58 -1.19 8.25
CA SER A 142 9.20 -1.52 6.97
C SER A 142 9.26 -3.02 6.76
N ALA A 143 9.17 -3.46 5.50
CA ALA A 143 9.37 -4.85 5.13
C ALA A 143 10.05 -4.96 3.77
N VAL A 144 10.81 -6.04 3.59
CA VAL A 144 11.26 -6.50 2.27
C VAL A 144 10.15 -7.35 1.68
N VAL A 145 9.83 -7.14 0.41
CA VAL A 145 8.74 -7.81 -0.29
C VAL A 145 9.33 -8.71 -1.38
N TYR A 146 8.80 -9.93 -1.45
CA TYR A 146 9.21 -10.90 -2.45
C TYR A 146 8.01 -11.43 -3.24
N VAL A 147 8.22 -11.69 -4.53
CA VAL A 147 7.24 -12.32 -5.43
C VAL A 147 7.80 -13.66 -5.93
N CYS A 148 6.96 -14.69 -6.03
CA CYS A 148 7.37 -15.96 -6.62
C CYS A 148 7.45 -15.84 -8.15
N SER A 149 8.50 -16.36 -8.78
CA SER A 149 8.67 -16.32 -10.24
C SER A 149 7.77 -17.33 -10.97
N LYS A 150 7.24 -18.35 -10.28
CA LYS A 150 6.39 -19.40 -10.85
C LYS A 150 4.90 -19.04 -10.78
N GLN A 151 4.24 -19.07 -11.93
CA GLN A 151 2.78 -19.03 -12.05
C GLN A 151 2.16 -20.29 -11.41
N PRO A 152 0.93 -20.22 -10.85
CA PRO A 152 0.31 -21.33 -10.11
C PRO A 152 0.01 -22.61 -10.93
N ASN A 153 0.24 -22.61 -12.25
CA ASN A 153 -0.08 -23.73 -13.14
C ASN A 153 1.13 -24.58 -13.59
N GLU A 154 2.34 -24.31 -13.09
CA GLU A 154 3.53 -25.13 -13.38
C GLU A 154 3.63 -26.30 -12.39
N PRO A 155 3.78 -27.56 -12.85
CA PRO A 155 3.86 -28.71 -11.97
C PRO A 155 5.06 -28.61 -11.02
N SER A 156 4.80 -28.96 -9.76
CA SER A 156 5.71 -28.86 -8.63
C SER A 156 6.92 -29.81 -8.74
N GLY A 157 7.93 -29.39 -9.50
CA GLY A 157 9.29 -29.91 -9.37
C GLY A 157 9.91 -29.40 -8.06
N SER A 158 10.43 -30.35 -7.27
CA SER A 158 11.17 -30.21 -5.99
C SER A 158 11.40 -28.77 -5.49
N ALA A 159 10.68 -28.44 -4.41
CA ALA A 159 10.82 -27.21 -3.66
C ALA A 159 12.13 -27.17 -2.88
N ASP A 160 13.24 -26.76 -3.50
CA ASP A 160 14.44 -26.32 -2.77
C ASP A 160 15.45 -25.54 -3.62
N SER A 161 14.98 -24.49 -4.30
CA SER A 161 15.89 -23.52 -4.94
C SER A 161 15.49 -22.10 -4.54
N ALA A 162 16.38 -21.41 -3.81
CA ALA A 162 16.27 -19.98 -3.50
C ALA A 162 16.22 -19.06 -4.76
N SER A 163 16.30 -19.62 -5.97
CA SER A 163 16.26 -18.96 -7.27
C SER A 163 14.86 -18.52 -7.73
N ASP A 164 13.79 -18.99 -7.09
CA ASP A 164 12.42 -18.78 -7.58
C ASP A 164 11.73 -17.56 -6.96
N VAL A 165 12.46 -16.77 -6.17
CA VAL A 165 11.91 -15.65 -5.41
C VAL A 165 12.60 -14.35 -5.83
N ILE A 166 11.80 -13.38 -6.25
CA ILE A 166 12.28 -12.08 -6.72
C ILE A 166 12.10 -11.06 -5.60
N ASP A 167 13.21 -10.43 -5.20
CA ASP A 167 13.23 -9.30 -4.29
C ASP A 167 12.76 -8.04 -5.02
N VAL A 168 11.58 -7.53 -4.65
CA VAL A 168 10.93 -6.42 -5.34
C VAL A 168 11.74 -5.13 -5.20
N GLY A 169 12.40 -4.91 -4.06
CA GLY A 169 13.21 -3.71 -3.86
C GLY A 169 14.46 -3.72 -4.75
N GLU A 170 15.12 -4.86 -4.85
CA GLU A 170 16.25 -5.06 -5.76
C GLU A 170 15.85 -4.90 -7.23
N GLU A 171 14.71 -5.46 -7.63
CA GLU A 171 14.18 -5.34 -8.99
C GLU A 171 13.90 -3.87 -9.36
N LEU A 172 13.25 -3.11 -8.48
CA LEU A 172 13.01 -1.67 -8.70
C LEU A 172 14.33 -0.88 -8.86
N LEU A 173 15.34 -1.19 -8.03
CA LEU A 173 16.66 -0.55 -8.09
C LEU A 173 17.38 -0.89 -9.40
N SER A 174 17.39 -2.16 -9.80
CA SER A 174 18.04 -2.63 -11.03
C SER A 174 17.39 -2.04 -12.29
N ASN A 175 16.10 -1.73 -12.24
CA ASN A 175 15.38 -1.01 -13.30
C ASN A 175 15.58 0.50 -13.22
N GLY A 176 16.19 1.05 -12.16
CA GLY A 176 16.39 2.49 -11.99
C GLY A 176 15.08 3.24 -11.74
N LEU A 177 14.09 2.60 -11.12
CA LEU A 177 12.80 3.22 -10.80
C LEU A 177 12.80 3.93 -9.44
N VAL A 178 13.72 3.54 -8.56
CA VAL A 178 13.85 4.07 -7.20
C VAL A 178 15.32 4.30 -6.85
N TYR A 179 15.56 5.05 -5.78
CA TYR A 179 16.88 5.19 -5.17
C TYR A 179 17.03 4.25 -3.98
N MET A 180 18.25 3.79 -3.73
CA MET A 180 18.62 3.10 -2.51
C MET A 180 18.56 4.10 -1.34
N GLU A 181 17.83 3.75 -0.29
CA GLU A 181 17.72 4.58 0.91
C GLU A 181 19.01 4.52 1.73
N ARG A 182 19.44 5.67 2.29
CA ARG A 182 20.54 5.73 3.26
C ARG A 182 20.08 5.23 4.63
N ALA A 183 19.91 3.92 4.76
CA ALA A 183 19.48 3.25 5.98
C ALA A 183 20.46 2.15 6.40
N ARG A 184 20.50 1.84 7.70
CA ARG A 184 21.21 0.66 8.17
C ARG A 184 20.45 -0.58 7.70
N MET A 185 21.13 -1.44 6.95
CA MET A 185 20.56 -2.67 6.41
C MET A 185 21.52 -3.86 6.62
N PRO A 186 21.01 -5.09 6.60
CA PRO A 186 21.83 -6.30 6.55
C PRO A 186 22.87 -6.23 5.43
N SER A 187 24.07 -6.77 5.66
CA SER A 187 25.20 -6.64 4.74
C SER A 187 24.93 -7.25 3.37
N ASP A 188 24.24 -8.39 3.34
CA ASP A 188 23.82 -9.10 2.13
C ASP A 188 22.84 -8.26 1.30
N ILE A 189 21.84 -7.64 1.94
CA ILE A 189 20.91 -6.71 1.26
C ILE A 189 21.66 -5.48 0.76
N CYS A 190 22.56 -4.91 1.57
CA CYS A 190 23.34 -3.73 1.19
C CYS A 190 24.15 -3.95 -0.09
N VAL A 191 24.83 -5.09 -0.20
CA VAL A 191 25.62 -5.43 -1.37
C VAL A 191 24.71 -5.57 -2.60
N ARG A 192 23.65 -6.39 -2.51
CA ARG A 192 22.72 -6.60 -3.63
C ARG A 192 22.08 -5.30 -4.12
N TYR A 193 21.56 -4.49 -3.21
CA TYR A 193 20.87 -3.24 -3.56
C TYR A 193 21.83 -2.21 -4.17
N SER A 194 23.07 -2.15 -3.65
CA SER A 194 24.11 -1.30 -4.22
C SER A 194 24.48 -1.75 -5.64
N GLU A 195 24.71 -3.04 -5.86
CA GLU A 195 25.02 -3.60 -7.19
C GLU A 195 23.88 -3.39 -8.19
N ALA A 196 22.63 -3.59 -7.76
CA ALA A 196 21.43 -3.33 -8.56
C ALA A 196 21.35 -1.86 -9.00
N GLN A 197 21.51 -0.91 -8.07
CA GLN A 197 21.51 0.52 -8.39
C GLN A 197 22.66 0.88 -9.36
N GLN A 198 23.88 0.42 -9.08
CA GLN A 198 25.03 0.67 -9.96
C GLN A 198 24.81 0.09 -11.37
N SER A 199 24.17 -1.07 -11.48
CA SER A 199 23.79 -1.64 -12.77
C SER A 199 22.81 -0.74 -13.52
N ALA A 200 21.82 -0.16 -12.83
CA ALA A 200 20.87 0.76 -13.44
C ALA A 200 21.55 2.06 -13.90
N MET A 201 22.49 2.59 -13.11
CA MET A 201 23.31 3.75 -13.45
C MET A 201 24.16 3.51 -14.71
N ARG A 202 24.92 2.40 -14.75
CA ARG A 202 25.73 2.02 -15.93
C ARG A 202 24.86 1.82 -17.17
N GLY A 203 23.66 1.26 -16.99
CA GLY A 203 22.69 1.04 -18.06
C GLY A 203 21.86 2.27 -18.44
N ARG A 204 22.05 3.42 -17.78
CA ARG A 204 21.25 4.65 -17.98
C ARG A 204 19.74 4.39 -17.96
N ARG A 205 19.28 3.54 -17.04
CA ARG A 205 17.86 3.13 -16.94
C ARG A 205 17.03 4.17 -16.18
N ASN A 206 15.84 4.49 -16.68
CA ASN A 206 14.83 5.33 -16.02
C ASN A 206 15.43 6.61 -15.40
N ILE A 207 15.45 6.76 -14.07
CA ILE A 207 15.95 7.98 -13.40
C ILE A 207 17.42 8.30 -13.72
N TRP A 208 18.18 7.32 -14.23
CA TRP A 208 19.59 7.44 -14.62
C TRP A 208 19.80 7.78 -16.10
N ARG A 209 18.74 8.01 -16.88
CA ARG A 209 18.82 8.27 -18.33
C ARG A 209 19.69 9.47 -18.71
N TYR A 210 19.84 10.44 -17.81
CA TYR A 210 20.64 11.65 -17.99
C TYR A 210 21.93 11.67 -17.15
N GLY A 211 22.30 10.56 -16.50
CA GLY A 211 23.41 10.52 -15.53
C GLY A 211 22.97 10.83 -14.10
N ASP A 212 23.92 10.86 -13.16
CA ASP A 212 23.66 11.19 -11.76
C ASP A 212 24.03 12.66 -11.49
N PHE A 213 23.02 13.52 -11.39
CA PHE A 213 23.23 14.94 -11.05
C PHE A 213 23.53 15.14 -9.56
N ARG A 214 23.48 14.10 -8.72
CA ARG A 214 23.75 14.21 -7.28
C ARG A 214 25.23 14.28 -6.93
N ASP A 215 26.11 13.93 -7.87
CA ASP A 215 27.56 14.05 -7.69
C ASP A 215 28.06 15.51 -7.87
N ASP A 216 27.28 16.37 -8.53
CA ASP A 216 27.70 17.75 -8.86
C ASP A 216 27.47 18.78 -7.74
N ASP A 217 26.67 18.45 -6.71
CA ASP A 217 26.39 19.35 -5.56
C ASP A 217 27.37 19.14 -4.37
N ALA A 218 28.45 18.39 -4.56
CA ALA A 218 29.44 18.07 -3.53
C ALA A 218 30.82 18.74 -3.73
N ALA A 219 30.92 19.79 -4.55
CA ALA A 219 32.14 20.57 -4.77
C ALA A 219 32.11 21.94 -4.05
#